data_AF-A0A2G5FH53-F1
#
_entry.id   AF-A0A2G5FH53-F1
#
_cell.length_a   1.000
_cell.length_b   1.000
_cell.length_c   1.000
_cell.angle_alpha   90.00
_cell.angle_beta   90.00
_cell.angle_gamma   90.00
#
_symmetry.space_group_name_H-M   'P 1'
#
loop_
_entity.id
_entity.type
_entity.pdbx_description
1 polymer ?
#
loop_
_entity_poly.entity_id
_entity_poly.type
_entity_poly.pdbx_seq_one_letter_code
_entity_poly.pdbx_strand_id
1 'polypeptide(L)'
;MQLLLVLAVPAAFALGWYWSQVQPPQTAEEPHALLTRVAEQEQELELLRQRLAVVGSSDKVTQQAMEQNRRTIKLLEEQIFKQQQDLAFYKGVLAPASRREGIRIRAFELQATDVPLRFRYKLLMSRVGASDEALQGRLRITIEGQQNGKPAALELSALSDEVSESSIAFSFKHFQSFPEAGRFGELQLPEGFEPRQVKVQAEVEGDKPLSRTFEWIKSGAIATHVE
;
A
#
# COMPACT_ATOMS: atom_id res chain seq x y z
N MET A 1 26.26 43.61 63.34
CA MET A 1 25.58 42.88 62.24
C MET A 1 26.16 43.27 60.88
N GLN A 2 27.49 43.28 60.72
CA GLN A 2 28.19 43.56 59.45
C GLN A 2 29.32 42.54 59.18
N LEU A 3 29.91 41.95 60.24
CA LEU A 3 30.92 40.88 60.13
C LEU A 3 30.38 39.55 59.57
N LEU A 4 29.09 39.25 59.73
CA LEU A 4 28.48 38.00 59.26
C LEU A 4 28.24 37.98 57.74
N LEU A 5 28.20 39.17 57.11
CA LEU A 5 27.92 39.32 55.68
C LEU A 5 29.20 39.24 54.82
N VAL A 6 30.36 39.58 55.41
CA VAL A 6 31.66 39.53 54.72
C VAL A 6 32.16 38.09 54.55
N LEU A 7 31.75 37.15 55.42
CA LEU A 7 32.16 35.75 55.33
C LEU A 7 31.36 34.92 54.31
N ALA A 8 30.16 35.37 53.93
CA ALA A 8 29.28 34.63 53.03
C ALA A 8 29.73 34.65 51.55
N VAL A 9 30.36 35.75 51.13
CA VAL A 9 30.84 35.95 49.76
C VAL A 9 31.99 34.98 49.39
N PRO A 10 33.06 34.81 50.20
CA PRO A 10 34.12 33.84 49.88
C PRO A 10 33.63 32.39 49.96
N ALA A 11 32.66 32.08 50.82
CA ALA A 11 32.07 30.74 50.90
C ALA A 11 31.28 30.39 49.62
N ALA A 12 30.50 31.33 49.08
CA ALA A 12 29.80 31.14 47.81
C ALA A 12 30.77 31.01 46.63
N PHE A 13 31.89 31.76 46.65
CA PHE A 13 32.91 31.69 45.61
C PHE A 13 33.69 30.35 45.65
N ALA A 14 34.03 29.87 46.85
CA ALA A 14 34.68 28.57 47.02
C ALA A 14 33.76 27.41 46.59
N LEU A 15 32.47 27.49 46.91
CA LEU A 15 31.47 26.52 46.45
C LEU A 15 31.29 26.56 44.93
N GLY A 16 31.25 27.74 44.31
CA GLY A 16 31.17 27.87 42.85
C GLY A 16 32.38 27.27 42.13
N TRP A 17 33.59 27.49 42.66
CA TRP A 17 34.81 26.94 42.06
C TRP A 17 34.91 25.42 42.20
N TYR A 18 34.45 24.87 43.33
CA TYR A 18 34.41 23.42 43.55
C TYR A 18 33.43 22.71 42.61
N TRP A 19 32.30 23.36 42.28
CA TRP A 19 31.34 22.82 41.32
C TRP A 19 31.79 22.94 39.86
N SER A 20 32.64 23.91 39.52
CA SER A 20 33.15 24.13 38.15
C SER A 20 34.19 23.10 37.68
N GLN A 21 34.81 22.32 38.58
CA GLN A 21 35.79 21.29 38.20
C GLN A 21 35.16 19.92 37.90
N VAL A 22 33.83 19.79 38.01
CA VAL A 22 33.09 18.52 37.82
C VAL A 22 32.38 18.45 36.47
N GLN A 23 32.96 19.06 35.42
CA GLN A 23 32.51 18.88 34.05
C GLN A 23 33.66 18.35 33.19
N PRO A 24 33.70 17.05 32.84
CA PRO A 24 34.65 16.57 31.85
C PRO A 24 34.30 17.13 30.46
N PRO A 25 35.30 17.41 29.60
CA PRO A 25 35.09 18.02 28.30
C PRO A 25 34.34 17.06 27.37
N GLN A 26 33.28 17.55 26.73
CA GLN A 26 32.64 16.87 25.62
C GLN A 26 33.56 16.98 24.40
N THR A 27 34.28 15.90 24.08
CA THR A 27 35.13 15.84 22.88
C THR A 27 35.00 14.48 22.20
N ALA A 28 34.12 14.44 21.20
CA ALA A 28 34.30 13.75 19.92
C ALA A 28 34.70 12.25 19.87
N GLU A 29 34.08 11.37 20.67
CA GLU A 29 34.17 9.90 20.46
C GLU A 29 32.82 9.22 20.14
N GLU A 30 31.75 9.98 19.92
CA GLU A 30 30.40 9.41 19.88
C GLU A 30 29.99 8.63 18.62
N PRO A 31 30.44 8.87 17.36
CA PRO A 31 29.83 8.17 16.23
C PRO A 31 30.16 6.67 16.18
N HIS A 32 31.37 6.26 16.59
CA HIS A 32 31.74 4.85 16.55
C HIS A 32 31.14 4.05 17.70
N ALA A 33 31.13 4.61 18.92
CA ALA A 33 30.47 3.97 20.06
C ALA A 33 28.94 3.88 19.87
N LEU A 34 28.33 4.85 19.19
CA LEU A 34 26.91 4.81 18.84
C LEU A 34 26.61 3.75 17.77
N LEU A 35 27.43 3.61 16.74
CA LEU A 35 27.25 2.57 15.71
C LEU A 35 27.43 1.15 16.29
N THR A 36 28.40 0.95 17.18
CA THR A 36 28.59 -0.34 17.86
C THR A 36 27.40 -0.65 18.78
N ARG A 37 26.89 0.34 19.51
CA ARG A 37 25.68 0.17 20.32
C ARG A 37 24.43 -0.12 19.48
N VAL A 38 24.29 0.49 18.31
CA VAL A 38 23.16 0.20 17.40
C VAL A 38 23.21 -1.25 16.91
N ALA A 39 24.39 -1.74 16.51
CA ALA A 39 24.55 -3.12 16.05
C ALA A 39 24.32 -4.15 17.18
N GLU A 40 24.82 -3.87 18.39
CA GLU A 40 24.57 -4.71 19.57
C GLU A 40 23.08 -4.72 19.96
N GLN A 41 22.41 -3.57 19.88
CA GLN A 41 20.97 -3.45 20.15
C GLN A 41 20.11 -4.15 19.11
N GLU A 42 20.50 -4.17 17.83
CA GLU A 42 19.79 -4.92 16.78
C GLU A 42 19.87 -6.43 16.99
N GLN A 43 21.05 -6.96 17.36
CA GLN A 43 21.20 -8.38 17.71
C GLN A 43 20.41 -8.77 18.95
N GLU A 44 20.41 -7.91 19.97
CA GLU A 44 19.64 -8.13 21.19
C GLU A 44 18.12 -8.10 20.91
N LEU A 45 17.67 -7.22 20.01
CA LEU A 45 16.29 -7.15 19.52
C LEU A 45 15.84 -8.43 18.81
N GLU A 46 16.70 -9.00 17.97
CA GLU A 46 16.40 -10.22 17.22
C GLU A 46 16.30 -11.43 18.16
N LEU A 47 17.19 -11.52 19.15
CA LEU A 47 17.18 -12.54 20.19
C LEU A 47 15.98 -12.38 21.16
N LEU A 48 15.60 -11.16 21.51
CA LEU A 48 14.41 -10.89 22.33
C LEU A 48 13.13 -11.21 21.57
N ARG A 49 13.04 -10.91 20.27
CA ARG A 49 11.89 -11.30 19.41
C ARG A 49 11.74 -12.81 19.34
N GLN A 50 12.84 -13.54 19.18
CA GLN A 50 12.83 -15.00 19.19
C GLN A 50 12.39 -15.57 20.54
N ARG A 51 12.82 -14.97 21.66
CA ARG A 51 12.38 -15.37 23.01
C ARG A 51 10.92 -14.99 23.30
N LEU A 52 10.45 -13.85 22.82
CA LEU A 52 9.06 -13.38 22.97
C LEU A 52 8.07 -14.21 22.14
N ALA A 53 8.49 -14.72 20.98
CA ALA A 53 7.69 -15.65 20.17
C ALA A 53 7.55 -17.03 20.84
N VAL A 54 8.52 -17.44 21.66
CA VAL A 54 8.53 -18.73 22.36
C VAL A 54 7.81 -18.66 23.72
N VAL A 55 7.77 -17.49 24.36
CA VAL A 55 7.20 -17.32 25.71
C VAL A 55 5.90 -16.52 25.64
N GLY A 56 4.83 -17.20 25.19
CA GLY A 56 3.49 -16.81 25.56
C GLY A 56 3.30 -16.88 27.09
N SER A 57 2.60 -15.88 27.64
CA SER A 57 1.74 -15.89 28.85
C SER A 57 1.84 -14.60 29.66
N SER A 58 0.93 -13.65 29.43
CA SER A 58 0.37 -12.76 30.48
C SER A 58 -0.77 -11.91 29.90
N ASP A 59 -2.01 -12.17 30.30
CA ASP A 59 -3.21 -11.53 29.73
C ASP A 59 -3.20 -9.99 29.76
N LYS A 60 -2.45 -9.38 30.69
CA LYS A 60 -2.31 -7.91 30.79
C LYS A 60 -1.35 -7.33 29.75
N VAL A 61 -0.28 -8.07 29.42
CA VAL A 61 0.66 -7.72 28.34
C VAL A 61 -0.01 -7.93 26.98
N THR A 62 -0.82 -8.99 26.85
CA THR A 62 -1.65 -9.23 25.67
C THR A 62 -2.61 -8.08 25.42
N GLN A 63 -3.31 -7.57 26.44
CA GLN A 63 -4.23 -6.44 26.26
C GLN A 63 -3.53 -5.12 25.93
N GLN A 64 -2.39 -4.82 26.56
CA GLN A 64 -1.62 -3.62 26.24
C GLN A 64 -1.04 -3.69 24.82
N ALA A 65 -0.55 -4.85 24.40
CA ALA A 65 -0.08 -5.08 23.04
C ALA A 65 -1.23 -4.95 22.04
N MET A 66 -2.42 -5.47 22.35
CA MET A 66 -3.62 -5.33 21.49
C MET A 66 -4.07 -3.87 21.36
N GLU A 67 -4.08 -3.10 22.45
CA GLU A 67 -4.40 -1.67 22.41
C GLU A 67 -3.36 -0.87 21.61
N GLN A 68 -2.07 -1.19 21.77
CA GLN A 68 -1.00 -0.55 21.01
C GLN A 68 -1.07 -0.91 19.53
N ASN A 69 -1.41 -2.15 19.20
CA ASN A 69 -1.64 -2.58 17.83
C ASN A 69 -2.85 -1.86 17.22
N ARG A 70 -3.95 -1.74 17.97
CA ARG A 70 -5.14 -0.99 17.56
C ARG A 70 -4.86 0.50 17.30
N ARG A 71 -4.03 1.13 18.13
CA ARG A 71 -3.56 2.52 17.92
C ARG A 71 -2.69 2.64 16.67
N THR A 72 -1.81 1.67 16.44
CA THR A 72 -0.94 1.62 15.26
C THR A 72 -1.77 1.45 13.99
N ILE A 73 -2.76 0.56 14.00
CA ILE A 73 -3.71 0.36 12.90
C ILE A 73 -4.44 1.67 12.59
N LYS A 74 -4.98 2.37 13.60
CA LYS A 74 -5.64 3.67 13.40
C LYS A 74 -4.71 4.72 12.81
N LEU A 75 -3.48 4.80 13.30
CA LEU A 75 -2.49 5.77 12.80
C LEU A 75 -2.11 5.47 11.34
N LEU A 76 -2.00 4.18 10.98
CA LEU A 76 -1.79 3.76 9.60
C LEU A 76 -3.02 4.06 8.73
N GLU A 77 -4.24 3.84 9.21
CA GLU A 77 -5.48 4.21 8.51
C GLU A 77 -5.56 5.72 8.25
N GLU A 78 -5.21 6.55 9.23
CA GLU A 78 -5.13 8.01 9.10
C GLU A 78 -4.05 8.46 8.12
N GLN A 79 -2.88 7.81 8.14
CA GLN A 79 -1.81 8.06 7.18
C GLN A 79 -2.21 7.65 5.75
N ILE A 80 -2.87 6.50 5.58
CA ILE A 80 -3.43 6.07 4.30
C ILE A 80 -4.48 7.07 3.81
N PHE A 81 -5.38 7.53 4.68
CA PHE A 81 -6.39 8.52 4.33
C PHE A 81 -5.75 9.85 3.90
N LYS A 82 -4.74 10.34 4.64
CA LYS A 82 -4.01 11.56 4.29
C LYS A 82 -3.27 11.42 2.96
N GLN A 83 -2.57 10.30 2.74
CA GLN A 83 -1.91 10.03 1.46
C GLN A 83 -2.91 9.90 0.30
N GLN A 84 -4.09 9.32 0.53
CA GLN A 84 -5.18 9.29 -0.45
C GLN A 84 -5.73 10.69 -0.74
N GLN A 85 -5.84 11.55 0.27
CA GLN A 85 -6.28 12.94 0.12
C GLN A 85 -5.24 13.79 -0.64
N ASP A 86 -3.95 13.60 -0.34
CA ASP A 86 -2.85 14.25 -1.07
C ASP A 86 -2.83 13.79 -2.53
N LEU A 87 -3.04 12.48 -2.80
CA LEU A 87 -3.23 11.97 -4.16
C LEU A 87 -4.50 12.51 -4.83
N ALA A 88 -5.58 12.74 -4.10
CA ALA A 88 -6.82 13.33 -4.62
C ALA A 88 -6.63 14.83 -4.95
N PHE A 89 -5.81 15.55 -4.20
CA PHE A 89 -5.43 16.93 -4.47
C PHE A 89 -4.57 17.03 -5.75
N TYR A 90 -3.58 16.14 -5.90
CA TYR A 90 -2.74 16.07 -7.11
C TYR A 90 -3.51 15.62 -8.37
N LYS A 91 -4.58 14.81 -8.20
CA LYS A 91 -5.45 14.38 -9.31
C LYS A 91 -6.62 15.33 -9.58
N GLY A 92 -6.89 16.29 -8.69
CA GLY A 92 -8.03 17.20 -8.81
C GLY A 92 -7.84 18.35 -9.80
N VAL A 93 -6.60 18.61 -10.23
CA VAL A 93 -6.26 19.76 -11.10
C VAL A 93 -6.18 19.38 -12.59
N LEU A 94 -6.13 18.08 -12.93
CA LEU A 94 -6.05 17.61 -14.32
C LEU A 94 -7.20 16.64 -14.63
N ALA A 95 -8.14 17.12 -15.46
CA ALA A 95 -9.30 16.46 -16.06
C ALA A 95 -10.57 16.27 -15.18
N PRO A 96 -11.67 17.00 -15.48
CA PRO A 96 -12.95 16.83 -14.79
C PRO A 96 -13.71 15.61 -15.34
N ALA A 97 -13.51 14.43 -14.76
CA ALA A 97 -14.32 13.25 -15.06
C ALA A 97 -15.30 12.94 -13.91
N SER A 98 -16.44 13.62 -13.95
CA SER A 98 -17.75 13.22 -13.37
C SER A 98 -17.74 12.57 -11.97
N ARG A 99 -18.07 13.39 -10.97
CA ARG A 99 -18.64 13.00 -9.67
C ARG A 99 -20.05 12.40 -9.83
N ARG A 100 -20.20 11.37 -10.66
CA ARG A 100 -21.44 10.60 -10.78
C ARG A 100 -21.33 9.35 -9.91
N GLU A 101 -22.41 9.06 -9.20
CA GLU A 101 -22.66 7.77 -8.57
C GLU A 101 -22.61 6.66 -9.63
N GLY A 102 -22.22 5.45 -9.26
CA GLY A 102 -22.13 4.31 -10.16
C GLY A 102 -20.86 3.47 -10.00
N ILE A 103 -20.68 2.52 -10.92
CA ILE A 103 -19.52 1.61 -10.93
C ILE A 103 -18.21 2.36 -11.26
N ARG A 104 -17.12 1.88 -10.67
CA ARG A 104 -15.76 2.33 -10.91
C ARG A 104 -14.86 1.11 -11.09
N ILE A 105 -14.15 1.08 -12.21
CA ILE A 105 -13.02 0.19 -12.42
C ILE A 105 -11.81 0.86 -11.73
N ARG A 106 -11.31 0.29 -10.62
CA ARG A 106 -10.29 0.93 -9.77
C ARG A 106 -8.88 0.68 -10.27
N ALA A 107 -8.52 -0.58 -10.47
CA ALA A 107 -7.18 -1.01 -10.85
C ALA A 107 -7.23 -2.35 -11.59
N PHE A 108 -6.30 -2.54 -12.51
CA PHE A 108 -5.97 -3.83 -13.10
C PHE A 108 -4.49 -4.11 -12.80
N GLU A 109 -4.25 -5.15 -12.01
CA GLU A 109 -2.91 -5.61 -11.66
C GLU A 109 -2.50 -6.72 -12.61
N LEU A 110 -1.28 -6.64 -13.13
CA LEU A 110 -0.67 -7.64 -13.99
C LEU A 110 0.73 -8.00 -13.47
N GLN A 111 1.02 -9.29 -13.38
CA GLN A 111 2.29 -9.82 -12.90
C GLN A 111 2.82 -10.87 -13.86
N ALA A 112 4.08 -10.75 -14.27
CA ALA A 112 4.75 -11.84 -14.98
C ALA A 112 4.95 -13.04 -14.05
N THR A 113 4.93 -14.24 -14.62
CA THR A 113 5.30 -15.48 -13.91
C THR A 113 6.67 -15.97 -14.39
N ASP A 114 7.20 -17.01 -13.75
CA ASP A 114 8.44 -17.67 -14.18
C ASP A 114 8.30 -18.40 -15.53
N VAL A 115 7.05 -18.62 -15.98
CA VAL A 115 6.75 -19.24 -17.27
C VAL A 115 6.58 -18.14 -18.32
N PRO A 116 7.31 -18.21 -19.44
CA PRO A 116 7.15 -17.27 -20.55
C PRO A 116 5.71 -17.18 -21.04
N LEU A 117 5.28 -15.98 -21.43
CA LEU A 117 3.93 -15.68 -21.95
C LEU A 117 2.78 -15.96 -20.96
N ARG A 118 3.07 -16.37 -19.72
CA ARG A 118 2.09 -16.56 -18.65
C ARG A 118 2.13 -15.41 -17.68
N PHE A 119 0.96 -14.87 -17.38
CA PHE A 119 0.78 -13.74 -16.50
C PHE A 119 -0.32 -14.01 -15.49
N ARG A 120 -0.18 -13.39 -14.32
CA ARG A 120 -1.22 -13.31 -13.30
C ARG A 120 -1.91 -11.96 -13.39
N TYR A 121 -3.23 -11.97 -13.28
CA TYR A 121 -4.03 -10.76 -13.33
C TYR A 121 -5.00 -10.67 -12.16
N LYS A 122 -5.36 -9.44 -11.78
CA LYS A 122 -6.42 -9.16 -10.81
C LYS A 122 -7.04 -7.81 -11.10
N LEU A 123 -8.35 -7.77 -11.22
CA LEU A 123 -9.14 -6.56 -11.41
C LEU A 123 -9.81 -6.19 -10.09
N LEU A 124 -9.81 -4.90 -9.75
CA LEU A 124 -10.56 -4.35 -8.63
C LEU A 124 -11.64 -3.39 -9.11
N MET A 125 -12.87 -3.61 -8.69
CA MET A 125 -14.03 -2.76 -8.97
C MET A 125 -14.67 -2.27 -7.67
N SER A 126 -15.28 -1.09 -7.72
CA SER A 126 -16.02 -0.51 -6.61
C SER A 126 -17.25 0.26 -7.09
N ARG A 127 -18.25 0.43 -6.22
CA ARG A 127 -19.40 1.31 -6.46
C ARG A 127 -19.26 2.56 -5.61
N VAL A 128 -19.54 3.73 -6.20
CA VAL A 128 -19.65 5.00 -5.47
C VAL A 128 -21.14 5.35 -5.40
N GLY A 129 -21.68 5.47 -4.19
CA GLY A 129 -23.09 5.79 -3.94
C GLY A 129 -23.59 5.19 -2.64
N ALA A 130 -24.77 5.62 -2.18
CA ALA A 130 -25.36 5.23 -0.90
C ALA A 130 -26.36 4.06 -0.98
N SER A 131 -26.57 3.49 -2.16
CA SER A 131 -27.50 2.36 -2.35
C SER A 131 -26.97 1.08 -1.70
N ASP A 132 -27.83 0.40 -0.93
CA ASP A 132 -27.52 -0.87 -0.27
C ASP A 132 -27.85 -2.11 -1.13
N GLU A 133 -28.43 -1.90 -2.31
CA GLU A 133 -28.71 -2.97 -3.27
C GLU A 133 -27.43 -3.41 -3.99
N ALA A 134 -27.32 -4.68 -4.33
CA ALA A 134 -26.18 -5.17 -5.10
C ALA A 134 -26.26 -4.63 -6.54
N LEU A 135 -25.16 -4.07 -7.02
CA LEU A 135 -25.03 -3.67 -8.41
C LEU A 135 -24.72 -4.90 -9.24
N GLN A 136 -25.55 -5.16 -10.24
CA GLN A 136 -25.41 -6.30 -11.14
C GLN A 136 -25.05 -5.83 -12.54
N GLY A 137 -24.22 -6.60 -13.21
CA GLY A 137 -23.77 -6.25 -14.55
C GLY A 137 -22.88 -7.31 -15.16
N ARG A 138 -22.28 -6.94 -16.29
CA ARG A 138 -21.39 -7.80 -17.05
C ARG A 138 -20.06 -7.11 -17.33
N LEU A 139 -19.00 -7.89 -17.24
CA LEU A 139 -17.62 -7.46 -17.40
C LEU A 139 -17.02 -8.15 -18.62
N ARG A 140 -16.33 -7.37 -19.45
CA ARG A 140 -15.52 -7.84 -20.57
C ARG A 140 -14.10 -7.32 -20.41
N ILE A 141 -13.13 -8.20 -20.60
CA ILE A 141 -11.70 -7.88 -20.52
C ILE A 141 -11.06 -8.32 -21.83
N THR A 142 -10.44 -7.37 -22.52
CA THR A 142 -9.79 -7.58 -23.82
C THR A 142 -8.35 -7.11 -23.74
N ILE A 143 -7.43 -7.92 -24.23
CA ILE A 143 -6.01 -7.60 -24.33
C ILE A 143 -5.75 -7.17 -25.77
N GLU A 144 -5.33 -5.94 -25.96
CA GLU A 144 -5.03 -5.36 -27.28
C GLU A 144 -3.52 -5.27 -27.48
N GLY A 145 -3.08 -5.58 -28.69
CA GLY A 145 -1.68 -5.69 -29.02
C GLY A 145 -1.43 -5.91 -30.51
N GLN A 146 -0.36 -6.64 -30.82
CA GLN A 146 -0.04 -7.06 -32.17
C GLN A 146 0.23 -8.56 -32.24
N GLN A 147 -0.37 -9.24 -33.21
CA GLN A 147 -0.05 -10.62 -33.56
C GLN A 147 0.75 -10.60 -34.86
N ASN A 148 2.01 -11.04 -34.84
CA ASN A 148 2.88 -11.07 -36.03
C ASN A 148 2.93 -9.71 -36.75
N GLY A 149 3.02 -8.60 -36.00
CA GLY A 149 2.99 -7.21 -36.51
C GLY A 149 1.61 -6.67 -36.90
N LYS A 150 0.59 -7.54 -36.92
CA LYS A 150 -0.85 -7.32 -37.12
C LYS A 150 -1.55 -6.68 -35.91
N PRO A 151 -2.23 -5.50 -35.91
CA PRO A 151 -3.10 -5.15 -34.78
C PRO A 151 -4.09 -6.28 -34.48
N ALA A 152 -4.15 -6.71 -33.22
CA ALA A 152 -4.97 -7.84 -32.78
C ALA A 152 -5.49 -7.58 -31.36
N ALA A 153 -6.68 -8.13 -31.08
CA ALA A 153 -7.33 -8.04 -29.77
C ALA A 153 -7.82 -9.43 -29.38
N LEU A 154 -7.52 -9.84 -28.15
CA LEU A 154 -7.85 -11.16 -27.61
C LEU A 154 -8.68 -10.99 -26.35
N GLU A 155 -9.85 -11.63 -26.31
CA GLU A 155 -10.69 -11.64 -25.10
C GLU A 155 -10.03 -12.52 -24.03
N LEU A 156 -10.21 -12.17 -22.76
CA LEU A 156 -9.65 -12.93 -21.65
C LEU A 156 -10.09 -14.40 -21.65
N SER A 157 -11.31 -14.68 -22.13
CA SER A 157 -11.82 -16.05 -22.23
C SER A 157 -11.07 -16.94 -23.22
N ALA A 158 -10.32 -16.35 -24.16
CA ALA A 158 -9.44 -17.10 -25.05
C ALA A 158 -8.03 -17.29 -24.47
N LEU A 159 -7.71 -16.62 -23.36
CA LEU A 159 -6.38 -16.60 -22.76
C LEU A 159 -6.33 -17.28 -21.38
N SER A 160 -7.47 -17.47 -20.72
CA SER A 160 -7.55 -18.00 -19.36
C SER A 160 -8.48 -19.20 -19.32
N ASP A 161 -7.97 -20.33 -18.82
CA ASP A 161 -8.76 -21.55 -18.62
C ASP A 161 -9.85 -21.37 -17.54
N GLU A 162 -9.70 -20.37 -16.67
CA GLU A 162 -10.66 -20.07 -15.61
C GLU A 162 -11.87 -19.27 -16.11
N VAL A 163 -11.78 -18.69 -17.31
CA VAL A 163 -12.79 -17.79 -17.86
C VAL A 163 -13.34 -18.38 -19.16
N SER A 164 -14.49 -19.02 -19.09
CA SER A 164 -15.09 -19.65 -20.28
C SER A 164 -15.92 -18.69 -21.12
N GLU A 165 -16.44 -17.61 -20.52
CA GLU A 165 -17.34 -16.67 -21.18
C GLU A 165 -16.65 -15.31 -21.40
N SER A 166 -16.88 -14.71 -22.58
CA SER A 166 -16.39 -13.36 -22.88
C SER A 166 -17.07 -12.27 -22.04
N SER A 167 -18.21 -12.59 -21.43
CA SER A 167 -19.04 -11.68 -20.65
C SER A 167 -19.30 -12.24 -19.25
N ILE A 168 -18.44 -11.84 -18.32
CA ILE A 168 -18.42 -12.32 -16.94
C ILE A 168 -19.47 -11.57 -16.13
N ALA A 169 -20.44 -12.28 -15.54
CA ALA A 169 -21.40 -11.66 -14.64
C ALA A 169 -20.72 -11.22 -13.32
N PHE A 170 -21.14 -10.07 -12.79
CA PHE A 170 -20.72 -9.63 -11.46
C PHE A 170 -21.93 -9.15 -10.65
N SER A 171 -21.81 -9.22 -9.32
CA SER A 171 -22.83 -8.74 -8.39
C SER A 171 -22.18 -8.33 -7.07
N PHE A 172 -22.19 -7.04 -6.73
CA PHE A 172 -21.58 -6.57 -5.49
C PHE A 172 -22.20 -5.26 -4.98
N LYS A 173 -22.19 -5.07 -3.66
CA LYS A 173 -22.69 -3.84 -3.02
C LYS A 173 -21.66 -2.71 -3.04
N HIS A 174 -20.43 -3.00 -2.61
CA HIS A 174 -19.40 -1.98 -2.38
C HIS A 174 -18.18 -2.18 -3.28
N PHE A 175 -17.59 -3.37 -3.25
CA PHE A 175 -16.41 -3.72 -4.03
C PHE A 175 -16.42 -5.20 -4.39
N GLN A 176 -15.76 -5.53 -5.50
CA GLN A 176 -15.47 -6.89 -5.90
C GLN A 176 -14.11 -6.94 -6.58
N SER A 177 -13.37 -8.00 -6.29
CA SER A 177 -12.17 -8.35 -7.05
C SER A 177 -12.51 -9.48 -8.02
N PHE A 178 -11.84 -9.47 -9.17
CA PHE A 178 -11.92 -10.52 -10.17
C PHE A 178 -10.51 -11.02 -10.53
N PRO A 179 -10.23 -12.33 -10.47
CA PRO A 179 -11.14 -13.40 -10.03
C PRO A 179 -11.62 -13.26 -8.58
N GLU A 180 -12.72 -13.95 -8.26
CA GLU A 180 -13.34 -13.87 -6.94
C GLU A 180 -12.39 -14.31 -5.80
N ALA A 181 -12.73 -13.94 -4.56
CA ALA A 181 -11.92 -14.18 -3.36
C ALA A 181 -10.56 -13.45 -3.32
N GLY A 182 -10.34 -12.43 -4.15
CA GLY A 182 -9.14 -11.58 -4.08
C GLY A 182 -7.86 -12.24 -4.56
N ARG A 183 -7.96 -13.42 -5.18
CA ARG A 183 -6.83 -14.13 -5.77
C ARG A 183 -6.45 -13.54 -7.13
N PHE A 184 -5.28 -13.94 -7.61
CA PHE A 184 -4.91 -13.75 -8.99
C PHE A 184 -5.47 -14.88 -9.85
N GLY A 185 -5.93 -14.53 -11.06
CA GLY A 185 -6.17 -15.49 -12.13
C GLY A 185 -4.95 -15.59 -13.02
N GLU A 186 -4.85 -16.65 -13.80
CA GLU A 186 -3.79 -16.80 -14.79
C GLU A 186 -4.33 -16.61 -16.21
N LEU A 187 -3.51 -15.96 -17.04
CA LEU A 187 -3.72 -15.86 -18.48
C LEU A 187 -2.43 -16.29 -19.20
N GLN A 188 -2.59 -16.92 -20.35
CA GLN A 188 -1.53 -17.35 -21.24
C GLN A 188 -1.69 -16.66 -22.59
N LEU A 189 -0.67 -15.91 -23.01
CA LEU A 189 -0.64 -15.30 -24.33
C LEU A 189 -0.19 -16.32 -25.39
N PRO A 190 -0.76 -16.30 -26.60
CA PRO A 190 -0.29 -17.10 -27.71
C PRO A 190 1.07 -16.61 -28.21
N GLU A 191 1.85 -17.51 -28.81
CA GLU A 191 3.14 -17.15 -29.38
C GLU A 191 3.00 -16.10 -30.50
N GLY A 192 3.94 -15.16 -30.55
CA GLY A 192 3.93 -14.06 -31.53
C GLY A 192 2.94 -12.93 -31.22
N PHE A 193 2.26 -12.97 -30.07
CA PHE A 193 1.42 -11.87 -29.58
C PHE A 193 2.22 -10.92 -28.68
N GLU A 194 2.24 -9.65 -29.06
CA GLU A 194 2.86 -8.55 -28.32
C GLU A 194 1.76 -7.67 -27.70
N PRO A 195 1.46 -7.84 -26.40
CA PRO A 195 0.43 -7.07 -25.73
C PRO A 195 0.88 -5.62 -25.52
N ARG A 196 -0.07 -4.69 -25.65
CA ARG A 196 0.15 -3.24 -25.45
C ARG A 196 -0.71 -2.66 -24.34
N GLN A 197 -1.96 -3.07 -24.29
CA GLN A 197 -2.91 -2.56 -23.31
C GLN A 197 -4.00 -3.58 -22.97
N VAL A 198 -4.63 -3.37 -21.84
CA VAL A 198 -5.81 -4.11 -21.38
C VAL A 198 -6.99 -3.15 -21.34
N LYS A 199 -8.04 -3.49 -22.06
CA LYS A 199 -9.32 -2.78 -22.06
C LYS A 199 -10.31 -3.54 -21.19
N VAL A 200 -10.88 -2.83 -20.21
CA VAL A 200 -11.87 -3.37 -19.28
C VAL A 200 -13.17 -2.61 -19.50
N GLN A 201 -14.23 -3.32 -19.87
CA GLN A 201 -15.56 -2.77 -20.08
C GLN A 201 -16.54 -3.39 -19.10
N ALA A 202 -17.23 -2.54 -18.33
CA ALA A 202 -18.26 -2.93 -17.39
C ALA A 202 -19.60 -2.32 -17.83
N GLU A 203 -20.62 -3.16 -17.92
CA GLU A 203 -21.97 -2.80 -18.31
C GLU A 203 -22.92 -3.12 -17.17
N VAL A 204 -23.69 -2.12 -16.75
CA VAL A 204 -24.69 -2.23 -15.69
C VAL A 204 -26.03 -1.87 -16.31
N GLU A 205 -27.07 -2.63 -16.00
CA GLU A 205 -28.40 -2.36 -16.52
C GLU A 205 -28.90 -0.97 -16.06
N GLY A 206 -29.37 -0.16 -17.00
CA GLY A 206 -29.85 1.21 -16.73
C GLY A 206 -28.75 2.28 -16.64
N ASP A 207 -27.47 1.91 -16.71
CA ASP A 207 -26.34 2.84 -16.70
C ASP A 207 -25.59 2.85 -18.04
N LYS A 208 -24.81 3.91 -18.28
CA LYS A 208 -23.92 3.95 -19.45
C LYS A 208 -22.76 2.97 -19.26
N PRO A 209 -22.36 2.22 -20.30
CA PRO A 209 -21.21 1.31 -20.21
C PRO A 209 -19.95 2.10 -19.83
N LEU A 210 -19.20 1.58 -18.86
CA LEU A 210 -17.94 2.13 -18.40
C LEU A 210 -16.80 1.35 -19.05
N SER A 211 -15.95 2.04 -19.80
CA SER A 211 -14.72 1.47 -20.36
C SER A 211 -13.51 2.14 -19.73
N ARG A 212 -12.50 1.35 -19.38
CA ARG A 212 -11.20 1.85 -18.92
C ARG A 212 -10.07 1.04 -19.56
N THR A 213 -9.05 1.74 -20.01
CA THR A 213 -7.86 1.14 -20.63
C THR A 213 -6.66 1.30 -19.70
N PHE A 214 -5.85 0.25 -19.64
CA PHE A 214 -4.65 0.13 -18.82
C PHE A 214 -3.47 -0.25 -19.71
N GLU A 215 -2.32 0.39 -19.54
CA GLU A 215 -1.10 -0.05 -20.23
C GLU A 215 -0.63 -1.43 -19.76
N TRP A 216 -0.01 -2.17 -20.68
CA TRP A 216 0.59 -3.46 -20.38
C TRP A 216 1.95 -3.28 -19.71
N ILE A 217 1.97 -3.23 -18.37
CA ILE A 217 3.20 -3.12 -17.58
C ILE A 217 3.59 -4.51 -17.06
N LYS A 218 4.78 -5.00 -17.44
CA LYS A 218 5.28 -6.36 -17.10
C LYS A 218 5.74 -6.53 -15.64
N SER A 219 5.72 -5.49 -14.82
CA SER A 219 6.40 -5.47 -13.53
C SER A 219 5.53 -4.87 -12.41
N GLY A 220 4.79 -5.71 -11.68
CA GLY A 220 4.34 -5.49 -10.28
C GLY A 220 3.74 -4.14 -9.89
N ALA A 221 3.42 -3.30 -10.86
CA ALA A 221 3.04 -1.91 -10.69
C ALA A 221 1.59 -1.80 -11.12
N ILE A 222 0.82 -1.04 -10.33
CA ILE A 222 -0.54 -0.67 -10.68
C ILE A 222 -0.47 0.03 -12.05
N ALA A 223 -1.01 -0.62 -13.08
CA ALA A 223 -1.04 -0.04 -14.42
C ALA A 223 -1.78 1.30 -14.33
N THR A 224 -1.05 2.37 -14.59
CA THR A 224 -1.59 3.72 -14.51
C THR A 224 -2.29 4.00 -15.83
N HIS A 225 -3.43 4.69 -15.75
CA HIS A 225 -4.28 5.01 -16.89
C HIS A 225 -3.49 5.81 -17.94
N VAL A 226 -3.64 5.44 -19.22
CA VAL A 226 -3.12 6.22 -20.35
C VAL A 226 -4.28 6.74 -21.17
N GLU A 227 -4.15 8.03 -21.50
CA GLU A 227 -5.15 8.93 -22.10
C GLU A 227 -5.81 8.38 -23.38
#